data_AF-A0A642C9D9-F1
#
_entry.id   AF-A0A642C9D9-F1
#
_cell.length_a   1.000
_cell.length_b   1.000
_cell.length_c   1.000
_cell.angle_alpha   90.00
_cell.angle_beta   90.00
_cell.angle_gamma   90.00
#
_symmetry.space_group_name_H-M   'P 1'
#
loop_
_entity.id
_entity.type
_entity.pdbx_description
1 polymer ?
#
loop_
_entity_poly.entity_id
_entity_poly.type
_entity_poly.pdbx_seq_one_letter_code
_entity_poly.pdbx_strand_id
1 'polypeptide(L)' 'FVSNADSPFYQSQAFGKMIDYMMKYTRRCDLREQNGRRSMLIKDVTNVETAVSVLQEIVALPVKEQD' A
#
# COMPACT_ATOMS: atom_id res chain seq x y z
N PHE A 1 1.23 -7.87 3.56
CA PHE A 1 1.14 -7.25 4.89
C PHE A 1 1.54 -8.27 5.95
N VAL A 2 1.88 -7.79 7.15
CA VAL A 2 2.26 -8.65 8.29
C VAL A 2 1.02 -9.25 8.95
N SER A 3 1.07 -10.53 9.32
CA SER A 3 -0.08 -11.24 9.89
C SER A 3 -0.41 -10.82 11.33
N ASN A 4 0.58 -10.33 12.08
CA ASN A 4 0.36 -9.83 13.43
C ASN A 4 -0.33 -8.46 13.38
N ALA A 5 -1.60 -8.39 13.80
CA ALA A 5 -2.40 -7.17 13.85
C ALA A 5 -1.81 -6.08 14.75
N ASP A 6 -1.04 -6.46 15.78
CA ASP A 6 -0.39 -5.54 16.72
C ASP A 6 1.01 -5.12 16.26
N SER A 7 1.39 -5.46 15.02
CA SER A 7 2.70 -5.08 14.50
C SER A 7 2.85 -3.56 14.43
N PRO A 8 3.99 -2.99 14.90
CA PRO A 8 4.31 -1.56 14.73
C PRO A 8 4.29 -1.10 13.28
N PHE A 9 4.40 -2.03 12.32
CA PHE A 9 4.27 -1.75 10.90
C PHE A 9 2.94 -1.06 10.57
N TYR A 10 1.82 -1.44 11.21
CA TYR A 10 0.52 -0.82 10.96
C TYR A 10 0.43 0.64 11.43
N GLN A 11 1.28 1.07 12.35
CA GLN A 11 1.42 2.45 12.79
C GLN A 11 2.52 3.21 12.03
N SER A 12 3.23 2.54 11.12
CA SER A 12 4.32 3.16 10.37
C SER A 12 3.80 4.10 9.28
N GLN A 13 4.55 5.15 9.01
CA GLN A 13 4.27 6.07 7.90
C GLN A 13 4.19 5.34 6.55
N ALA A 14 5.05 4.33 6.35
CA ALA A 14 5.06 3.54 5.12
C ALA A 14 3.73 2.81 4.89
N PHE A 15 3.15 2.23 5.96
CA PHE A 15 1.83 1.60 5.87
C PHE A 15 0.73 2.64 5.60
N GLY A 16 0.76 3.79 6.28
CA GLY A 16 -0.15 4.90 6.02
C GLY A 16 -0.15 5.33 4.54
N LYS A 17 1.03 5.51 3.94
CA LYS A 17 1.17 5.84 2.51
C LYS A 17 0.61 4.77 1.57
N MET A 18 0.77 3.48 1.92
CA MET A 18 0.16 2.39 1.16
C MET A 18 -1.37 2.45 1.18
N ILE A 19 -1.96 2.77 2.34
CA ILE A 19 -3.41 2.94 2.47
C ILE A 19 -3.90 4.17 1.70
N ASP A 20 -3.19 5.29 1.80
CA ASP A 20 -3.52 6.51 1.06
C ASP A 20 -3.47 6.29 -0.47
N TYR A 21 -2.45 5.58 -0.97
CA TYR A 21 -2.39 5.21 -2.38
C TYR A 21 -3.56 4.31 -2.80
N MET A 22 -3.86 3.29 -1.98
CA MET A 22 -4.99 2.39 -2.22
C MET A 22 -6.31 3.16 -2.31
N MET A 23 -6.55 4.10 -1.38
CA MET A 23 -7.74 4.95 -1.39
C MET A 23 -7.80 5.81 -2.65
N LYS A 24 -6.69 6.48 -3.01
CA LYS A 24 -6.60 7.31 -4.22
C LYS A 24 -6.89 6.52 -5.50
N TYR A 25 -6.43 5.27 -5.58
CA TYR A 25 -6.56 4.42 -6.76
C TYR A 25 -7.33 3.12 -6.47
N THR A 26 -8.47 3.23 -5.79
CA THR A 26 -9.24 2.07 -5.29
C THR A 26 -9.52 1.04 -6.40
N ARG A 27 -9.89 1.49 -7.61
CA ARG A 27 -10.21 0.59 -8.74
C ARG A 27 -9.01 -0.21 -9.26
N ARG A 28 -7.79 0.31 -9.06
CA ARG A 28 -6.53 -0.36 -9.45
C ARG A 28 -6.02 -1.31 -8.38
N CYS A 29 -6.55 -1.24 -7.16
CA CYS A 29 -6.04 -2.03 -6.04
C CYS A 29 -7.04 -3.12 -5.64
N ASP A 30 -6.57 -4.37 -5.55
CA ASP A 30 -7.35 -5.47 -4.97
C ASP A 30 -6.74 -5.86 -3.62
N LEU A 31 -7.50 -5.71 -2.54
CA LEU A 31 -7.13 -6.26 -1.25
C LEU A 31 -7.48 -7.75 -1.23
N ARG A 32 -6.50 -8.57 -0.84
CA ARG A 32 -6.60 -10.02 -0.82
C ARG A 32 -6.31 -10.52 0.58
N GLU A 33 -7.00 -11.57 0.98
CA GLU A 33 -6.68 -12.33 2.18
C GLU A 33 -6.56 -13.80 1.80
N GLN A 34 -5.41 -14.41 2.08
CA GLN A 34 -5.15 -15.83 1.83
C GLN A 34 -4.40 -16.41 3.02
N ASN A 35 -4.94 -17.49 3.62
CA ASN A 35 -4.34 -18.17 4.78
C ASN A 35 -4.01 -17.22 5.95
N GLY A 36 -4.90 -16.28 6.25
CA GLY A 36 -4.68 -15.26 7.30
C GLY A 36 -3.59 -14.24 6.97
N ARG A 37 -3.15 -14.14 5.71
CA ARG A 37 -2.20 -13.12 5.24
C ARG A 37 -2.91 -12.16 4.31
N ARG A 38 -2.88 -10.89 4.66
CA ARG A 38 -3.41 -9.81 3.81
C ARG A 38 -2.34 -9.33 2.83
N SER A 39 -2.73 -9.06 1.60
CA SER A 39 -1.88 -8.44 0.56
C SER A 39 -2.70 -7.51 -0.31
N MET A 40 -2.04 -6.58 -0.99
CA MET A 40 -2.65 -5.71 -1.99
C MET A 40 -2.03 -6.04 -3.35
N LEU A 41 -2.85 -6.30 -4.36
CA LEU A 41 -2.42 -6.31 -5.76
C LEU A 41 -2.73 -4.96 -6.39
N ILE A 42 -1.74 -4.36 -7.07
CA ILE A 42 -1.94 -3.19 -7.94
C ILE A 42 -2.03 -3.71 -9.38
N LYS A 43 -3.16 -3.49 -10.03
CA LYS A 43 -3.47 -3.92 -11.41
C LYS A 43 -2.82 -3.01 -12.45
N ASP A 44 -2.75 -3.52 -13.67
CA ASP A 44 -2.28 -2.80 -14.87
C ASP A 44 -0.82 -2.29 -14.76
N VAL A 45 0.04 -3.08 -14.11
CA VAL A 45 1.49 -2.86 -14.07
C VAL A 45 2.14 -3.85 -15.04
N THR A 46 2.36 -3.42 -16.28
CA THR A 46 2.81 -4.29 -17.39
C THR A 46 4.31 -4.26 -17.63
N ASN A 47 5.03 -3.31 -17.03
CA ASN A 47 6.48 -3.16 -17.17
C ASN A 47 7.12 -2.60 -15.89
N VAL A 48 8.45 -2.66 -15.83
CA VAL A 48 9.24 -2.22 -14.67
C VAL A 48 9.14 -0.71 -14.46
N GLU A 49 9.10 0.09 -15.53
CA GLU A 49 8.97 1.54 -15.46
C GLU A 49 7.68 1.94 -14.70
N THR A 50 6.55 1.36 -15.06
CA THR A 50 5.26 1.60 -14.40
C THR A 50 5.32 1.19 -12.93
N ALA A 51 5.96 0.06 -12.62
CA ALA A 51 6.13 -0.38 -11.24
C ALA A 51 6.94 0.63 -10.41
N VAL A 52 8.03 1.16 -10.97
CA VAL A 52 8.88 2.17 -10.33
C VAL A 52 8.10 3.46 -10.12
N SER A 53 7.36 3.95 -11.14
CA SER A 53 6.54 5.16 -11.00
C SER A 53 5.48 5.04 -9.92
N VAL A 54 4.81 3.89 -9.83
CA VAL A 54 3.83 3.60 -8.76
C VAL A 54 4.49 3.66 -7.38
N LEU A 55 5.65 3.03 -7.20
CA LEU A 55 6.36 3.03 -5.92
C LEU A 55 6.87 4.43 -5.55
N GLN A 56 7.39 5.18 -6.53
CA GLN A 56 7.82 6.57 -6.34
C GLN A 56 6.66 7.47 -5.91
N GLU A 57 5.48 7.31 -6.52
CA GLU A 57 4.29 8.04 -6.10
C GLU A 57 3.92 7.72 -4.65
N ILE A 58 3.88 6.43 -4.27
CA ILE A 58 3.58 6.00 -2.90
C ILE A 58 4.56 6.65 -1.90
N VAL A 59 5.86 6.62 -2.20
CA VAL A 59 6.90 7.20 -1.32
C VAL A 59 6.77 8.73 -1.23
N ALA A 60 6.36 9.39 -2.31
CA ALA A 60 6.17 10.84 -2.37
C ALA A 60 4.88 11.34 -1.70
N LEU A 61 3.94 10.46 -1.34
CA LEU A 61 2.73 10.86 -0.61
C LEU A 61 3.11 11.55 0.71
N PRO A 62 2.41 12.64 1.09
CA PRO A 62 2.66 13.32 2.34
C PRO A 62 2.37 12.38 3.51
N VAL A 63 3.18 12.48 4.55
CA VAL A 63 2.88 11.80 5.82
C VAL A 63 1.82 12.64 6.51
N LYS A 64 0.65 12.05 6.77
CA LYS A 64 -0.32 12.67 7.66
C LYS A 64 0.19 12.50 9.09
N GLU A 65 0.43 13.61 9.77
CA GLU A 65 0.67 13.59 11.21
C GLU A 65 -0.61 13.10 11.89
N GLN A 66 -0.47 12.17 12.85
CA GLN A 66 -1.58 11.79 13.71
C GLN A 66 -1.70 12.90 14.76
N ASP A 67 -2.74 13.74 14.62
CA ASP A 67 -3.15 14.73 15.65
C ASP A 67 -3.58 14.04 16.96
#